data_AF-A0AAV3X6H0-F1
#
_entry.id   AF-A0AAV3X6H0-F1
#
_cell.length_a   1.000
_cell.length_b   1.000
_cell.length_c   1.000
_cell.angle_alpha   90.00
_cell.angle_beta   90.00
_cell.angle_gamma   90.00
#
_symmetry.space_group_name_H-M   'P 1'
#
loop_
_entity.id
_entity.type
_entity.pdbx_description
1 polymer ?
#
loop_
_entity_poly.entity_id
_entity_poly.type
_entity_poly.pdbx_seq_one_letter_code
_entity_poly.pdbx_strand_id
1 'polypeptide(L)'
;MSSPSDVLAIAFETASTQLAEPIVNEPEIVSRLEYVCRNIQNRAAVRLLLACLLAKVHKPSVDIRKPYTQIGDTDCYSGRTYDEAYINAFINKHELPCNPTTAFLTPALRNRNIILTPDVNLVGKPPQLYQQVLQLLTDVHNNRVSAADLLAETVRFLLIVRNEKR
;
A
#
# COMPACT_ATOMS: atom_id res chain seq x y z
N MET A 1 19.97 -8.80 -0.33
CA MET A 1 18.69 -8.05 -0.31
C MET A 1 17.73 -8.86 0.54
N SER A 2 17.01 -8.22 1.46
CA SER A 2 15.96 -8.88 2.25
C SER A 2 14.86 -9.38 1.33
N SER A 3 14.31 -10.57 1.60
CA SER A 3 13.18 -11.06 0.81
C SER A 3 11.93 -10.20 1.06
N PRO A 4 10.93 -10.19 0.16
CA PRO A 4 9.67 -9.50 0.42
C PRO A 4 8.98 -9.94 1.73
N SER A 5 9.12 -11.22 2.10
CA SER A 5 8.60 -11.72 3.37
C SER A 5 9.34 -11.15 4.58
N ASP A 6 10.66 -10.97 4.50
CA ASP A 6 11.45 -10.34 5.56
C ASP A 6 11.07 -8.86 5.73
N VAL A 7 10.87 -8.16 4.62
CA VAL A 7 10.40 -6.75 4.63
C VAL A 7 9.07 -6.63 5.37
N LEU A 8 8.11 -7.53 5.08
CA LEU A 8 6.81 -7.55 5.75
C LEU A 8 6.93 -7.93 7.24
N ALA A 9 7.82 -8.86 7.59
CA ALA A 9 8.06 -9.23 8.98
C ALA A 9 8.61 -8.04 9.79
N ILE A 10 9.59 -7.33 9.25
CA ILE A 10 10.14 -6.11 9.86
C ILE A 10 9.06 -5.05 10.00
N ALA A 11 8.29 -4.76 8.95
CA ALA A 11 7.21 -3.78 9.00
C ALA A 11 6.16 -4.12 10.06
N PHE A 12 5.82 -5.41 10.22
CA PHE A 12 4.91 -5.88 11.25
C PHE A 12 5.47 -5.73 12.67
N GLU A 13 6.74 -6.07 12.87
CA GLU A 13 7.42 -5.92 14.16
C GLU A 13 7.44 -4.45 14.58
N THR A 14 7.94 -3.57 13.71
CA THR A 14 7.96 -2.11 13.95
C THR A 14 6.57 -1.57 14.27
N ALA A 15 5.56 -1.94 13.47
CA ALA A 15 4.18 -1.52 13.69
C ALA A 15 3.60 -2.02 15.03
N SER A 16 4.00 -3.21 15.46
CA SER A 16 3.52 -3.81 16.71
C SER A 16 4.18 -3.19 17.94
N THR A 17 5.47 -2.83 17.86
CA THR A 17 6.19 -2.17 18.96
C THR A 17 5.84 -0.69 19.10
N GLN A 18 5.48 -0.02 18.01
CA GLN A 18 5.13 1.40 17.99
C GLN A 18 3.62 1.64 17.84
N LEU A 19 2.76 0.76 18.37
CA LEU A 19 1.32 0.84 18.10
C LEU A 19 0.70 2.20 18.50
N ALA A 20 1.15 2.79 19.62
CA ALA A 20 0.61 4.02 20.20
C ALA A 20 1.10 5.31 19.52
N GLU A 21 2.23 5.29 18.84
CA GLU A 21 2.93 6.48 18.31
C GLU A 21 3.07 6.36 16.79
N PRO A 22 2.80 7.41 16.01
CA PRO A 22 3.06 7.40 14.57
C PRO A 22 4.54 7.14 14.24
N ILE A 23 4.81 6.32 13.23
CA ILE A 23 6.15 6.09 12.66
C ILE A 23 6.50 7.23 11.67
N VAL A 24 5.48 7.73 10.97
CA VAL A 24 5.59 8.86 10.04
C VAL A 24 5.27 10.16 10.77
N ASN A 25 6.12 11.17 10.62
CA ASN A 25 6.02 12.43 11.37
C ASN A 25 5.07 13.44 10.69
N GLU A 26 4.85 13.31 9.39
CA GLU A 26 4.08 14.23 8.57
C GLU A 26 2.57 14.04 8.80
N PRO A 27 1.87 14.95 9.50
CA PRO A 27 0.49 14.72 9.93
C PRO A 27 -0.48 14.57 8.75
N GLU A 28 -0.18 15.24 7.63
CA GLU A 28 -0.95 15.13 6.39
C GLU A 28 -0.89 13.70 5.81
N ILE A 29 0.28 13.07 5.84
CA ILE A 29 0.48 11.69 5.34
C ILE A 29 -0.22 10.70 6.28
N VAL A 30 -0.08 10.90 7.59
CA VAL A 30 -0.75 10.08 8.61
C VAL A 30 -2.27 10.15 8.46
N SER A 31 -2.85 11.34 8.34
CA SER A 31 -4.31 11.53 8.17
C SER A 31 -4.82 10.87 6.88
N ARG A 32 -4.07 11.01 5.79
CA ARG A 32 -4.37 10.39 4.50
C ARG A 32 -4.36 8.87 4.57
N LEU A 33 -3.37 8.31 5.24
CA LEU A 33 -3.23 6.88 5.45
C LEU A 33 -4.33 6.32 6.36
N GLU A 34 -4.66 7.03 7.44
CA GLU A 34 -5.77 6.67 8.32
C GLU A 34 -7.08 6.57 7.53
N TYR A 35 -7.38 7.57 6.69
CA TYR A 35 -8.55 7.56 5.82
C TYR A 35 -8.59 6.32 4.91
N VAL A 36 -7.45 5.96 4.31
CA VAL A 36 -7.33 4.78 3.45
C VAL A 36 -7.58 3.49 4.23
N CYS A 37 -6.93 3.33 5.38
CA CYS A 37 -6.99 2.12 6.20
C CYS A 37 -8.35 1.92 6.87
N ARG A 38 -9.03 3.01 7.25
CA ARG A 38 -10.37 2.97 7.87
C ARG A 38 -11.49 2.80 6.85
N ASN A 39 -11.23 2.91 5.55
CA ASN A 39 -12.26 2.77 4.52
C ASN A 39 -12.70 1.31 4.34
N ILE A 40 -13.70 0.90 5.11
CA ILE A 40 -14.22 -0.47 5.09
C ILE A 40 -15.01 -0.82 3.82
N GLN A 41 -15.53 0.19 3.09
CA GLN A 41 -16.34 -0.02 1.89
C GLN A 41 -15.49 -0.51 0.72
N ASN A 42 -14.23 -0.12 0.68
CA ASN A 42 -13.32 -0.49 -0.40
C ASN A 42 -11.90 -0.74 0.12
N ARG A 43 -11.62 -2.01 0.41
CA ARG A 43 -10.30 -2.45 0.89
C ARG A 43 -9.34 -2.81 -0.24
N ALA A 44 -9.71 -2.60 -1.51
CA ALA A 44 -8.77 -2.80 -2.63
C ALA A 44 -7.68 -1.73 -2.62
N ALA A 45 -8.01 -0.50 -2.22
CA ALA A 45 -7.08 0.62 -2.17
C ALA A 45 -5.90 0.36 -1.21
N VAL A 46 -6.15 -0.18 -0.02
CA VAL A 46 -5.08 -0.52 0.94
C VAL A 46 -4.23 -1.70 0.46
N ARG A 47 -4.82 -2.69 -0.23
CA ARG A 47 -4.04 -3.80 -0.83
C ARG A 47 -3.12 -3.31 -1.96
N LEU A 48 -3.60 -2.40 -2.80
CA LEU A 48 -2.76 -1.73 -3.80
C LEU A 48 -1.58 -1.03 -3.12
N LEU A 49 -1.86 -0.23 -2.09
CA LEU A 49 -0.83 0.51 -1.35
C LEU A 49 0.24 -0.43 -0.76
N LEU A 50 -0.18 -1.49 -0.05
CA LEU A 50 0.74 -2.49 0.51
C LEU A 50 1.64 -3.14 -0.55
N ALA A 51 1.06 -3.55 -1.69
CA ALA A 51 1.83 -4.18 -2.76
C ALA A 51 2.86 -3.23 -3.39
N CYS A 52 2.47 -1.97 -3.62
CA CYS A 52 3.37 -0.96 -4.17
C CYS A 52 4.52 -0.61 -3.22
N LEU A 53 4.21 -0.43 -1.93
CA LEU A 53 5.21 -0.13 -0.90
C LEU A 53 6.22 -1.28 -0.76
N LEU A 54 5.72 -2.52 -0.67
CA LEU A 54 6.57 -3.70 -0.60
C LEU A 54 7.51 -3.80 -1.80
N ALA A 55 6.99 -3.55 -3.02
CA ALA A 55 7.81 -3.55 -4.22
C ALA A 55 8.91 -2.50 -4.20
N LYS A 56 8.59 -1.28 -3.73
CA LYS A 56 9.55 -0.18 -3.64
C LYS A 56 10.65 -0.44 -2.59
N VAL A 57 10.29 -1.02 -1.44
CA VAL A 57 11.29 -1.41 -0.42
C VAL A 57 12.18 -2.54 -0.93
N HIS A 58 11.60 -3.58 -1.55
CA HIS A 58 12.36 -4.72 -2.08
C HIS A 58 13.24 -4.34 -3.28
N LYS A 59 12.77 -3.44 -4.15
CA LYS A 59 13.49 -2.97 -5.34
C LYS A 59 13.53 -1.44 -5.37
N PRO A 60 14.49 -0.79 -4.72
CA PRO A 60 14.54 0.68 -4.63
C PRO A 60 14.60 1.41 -5.98
N SER A 61 15.05 0.75 -7.04
CA SER A 61 15.15 1.31 -8.40
C SER A 61 13.81 1.45 -9.14
N VAL A 62 12.73 0.81 -8.69
CA VAL A 62 11.43 0.91 -9.38
C VAL A 62 10.74 2.23 -9.06
N ASP A 63 9.97 2.77 -9.99
CA ASP A 63 9.04 3.86 -9.68
C ASP A 63 7.80 3.23 -9.04
N ILE A 64 7.56 3.53 -7.76
CA ILE A 64 6.44 3.01 -6.98
C ILE A 64 5.08 3.23 -7.68
N ARG A 65 4.96 4.24 -8.54
CA ARG A 65 3.74 4.58 -9.28
C ARG A 65 3.51 3.72 -10.54
N LYS A 66 4.42 2.80 -10.88
CA LYS A 66 4.36 1.96 -12.10
C LYS A 66 4.14 0.46 -11.83
N PRO A 67 3.06 0.05 -11.12
CA PRO A 67 2.84 -1.35 -10.75
C PRO A 67 2.26 -2.23 -11.88
N TYR A 68 2.37 -1.80 -13.15
CA TYR A 68 1.91 -2.55 -14.31
C TYR A 68 3.05 -2.70 -15.32
N THR A 69 3.46 -3.94 -15.60
CA THR A 69 4.58 -4.23 -16.51
C THR A 69 4.34 -3.81 -17.95
N GLN A 70 3.07 -3.71 -18.35
CA GLN A 70 2.66 -3.24 -19.68
C GLN A 70 2.88 -1.73 -19.89
N ILE A 71 3.33 -0.98 -18.88
CA ILE A 71 3.87 0.38 -19.06
C ILE A 71 5.14 0.34 -19.93
N GLY A 72 5.94 -0.73 -19.83
CA GLY A 72 7.07 -0.98 -20.73
C GLY A 72 8.40 -0.34 -20.34
N ASP A 73 8.44 0.49 -19.30
CA ASP A 73 9.67 1.12 -18.80
C ASP A 73 10.53 0.14 -17.96
N THR A 74 11.83 0.41 -17.81
CA THR A 74 12.74 -0.44 -17.01
C THR A 74 12.50 -0.36 -15.51
N ASP A 75 11.81 0.68 -15.04
CA ASP A 75 11.47 0.93 -13.64
C ASP A 75 10.03 0.52 -13.28
N CYS A 76 9.32 -0.18 -14.18
CA CYS A 76 8.01 -0.76 -13.90
C CYS A 76 8.13 -2.13 -13.21
N TYR A 77 7.03 -2.58 -12.58
CA TYR A 77 6.98 -3.87 -11.89
C TYR A 77 5.57 -4.45 -11.91
N SER A 78 5.43 -5.72 -11.53
CA SER A 78 4.11 -6.35 -11.38
C SER A 78 3.63 -6.21 -9.94
N GLY A 79 2.79 -5.20 -9.65
CA GLY A 79 2.17 -5.05 -8.33
C GLY A 79 1.28 -6.24 -7.97
N ARG A 80 0.59 -6.81 -8.97
CA ARG A 80 -0.22 -8.04 -8.80
C ARG A 80 0.61 -9.20 -8.27
N THR A 81 1.83 -9.39 -8.78
CA THR A 81 2.72 -10.45 -8.31
C THR A 81 3.07 -10.27 -6.84
N TYR A 82 3.35 -9.03 -6.39
CA TYR A 82 3.59 -8.78 -4.96
C TYR A 82 2.34 -9.04 -4.10
N ASP A 83 1.18 -8.64 -4.60
CA ASP A 83 -0.09 -8.80 -3.88
C ASP A 83 -0.48 -10.27 -3.71
N GLU A 84 -0.42 -11.05 -4.79
CA GLU A 84 -0.79 -12.48 -4.79
C GLU A 84 0.25 -13.35 -4.06
N ALA A 85 1.55 -13.08 -4.26
CA ALA A 85 2.61 -13.91 -3.70
C ALA A 85 2.90 -13.61 -2.22
N TYR A 86 2.71 -12.37 -1.75
CA TYR A 86 3.15 -11.96 -0.41
C TYR A 86 2.05 -11.29 0.41
N ILE A 87 1.37 -10.27 -0.12
CA ILE A 87 0.39 -9.50 0.66
C ILE A 87 -0.77 -10.38 1.11
N ASN A 88 -1.29 -11.24 0.23
CA ASN A 88 -2.41 -12.11 0.57
C ASN A 88 -2.12 -13.03 1.76
N ALA A 89 -0.96 -13.71 1.76
CA ALA A 89 -0.57 -14.59 2.86
C ALA A 89 -0.35 -13.79 4.16
N PHE A 90 0.26 -12.61 4.06
CA PHE A 90 0.53 -11.72 5.18
C PHE A 90 -0.75 -11.20 5.86
N ILE A 91 -1.71 -10.68 5.08
CA ILE A 91 -2.97 -10.15 5.63
C ILE A 91 -3.77 -11.25 6.33
N ASN A 92 -3.76 -12.48 5.80
CA ASN A 92 -4.47 -13.61 6.38
C ASN A 92 -3.78 -14.09 7.67
N LYS A 93 -2.45 -14.24 7.65
CA LYS A 93 -1.65 -14.65 8.82
C LYS A 93 -1.86 -13.74 10.02
N HIS A 94 -2.01 -12.43 9.80
CA HIS A 94 -2.12 -11.42 10.85
C HIS A 94 -3.55 -10.89 11.05
N GLU A 95 -4.53 -11.49 10.36
CA GLU A 95 -5.95 -11.10 10.41
C GLU A 95 -6.19 -9.61 10.17
N LEU A 96 -5.44 -9.02 9.23
CA LEU A 96 -5.58 -7.60 8.89
C LEU A 96 -6.90 -7.36 8.15
N PRO A 97 -7.60 -6.22 8.38
CA PRO A 97 -8.93 -5.96 7.85
C PRO A 97 -8.89 -5.55 6.36
N CYS A 98 -8.39 -6.43 5.50
CA CYS A 98 -8.30 -6.27 4.04
C CYS A 98 -9.32 -7.16 3.32
N ASN A 99 -9.44 -7.03 1.99
CA ASN A 99 -10.24 -7.95 1.17
C ASN A 99 -9.44 -9.24 0.89
N PRO A 100 -10.08 -10.41 0.77
CA PRO A 100 -9.39 -11.65 0.43
C PRO A 100 -8.92 -11.68 -1.04
N THR A 101 -9.57 -10.93 -1.93
CA THR A 101 -9.21 -10.86 -3.34
C THR A 101 -8.24 -9.72 -3.67
N THR A 102 -7.40 -9.96 -4.68
CA THR A 102 -6.40 -8.99 -5.14
C THR A 102 -7.04 -7.68 -5.61
N ALA A 103 -6.36 -6.56 -5.32
CA ALA A 103 -6.77 -5.24 -5.80
C ALA A 103 -6.67 -5.11 -7.33
N PHE A 104 -5.68 -5.78 -7.93
CA PHE A 104 -5.31 -5.61 -9.34
C PHE A 104 -6.29 -6.22 -10.34
N LEU A 105 -7.29 -6.98 -9.86
CA LEU A 105 -8.37 -7.51 -10.69
C LEU A 105 -9.65 -6.69 -10.60
N THR A 106 -9.71 -5.67 -9.75
CA THR A 106 -10.89 -4.82 -9.62
C THR A 106 -11.09 -3.95 -10.87
N PRO A 107 -12.33 -3.57 -11.25
CA PRO A 107 -12.58 -2.73 -12.44
C PRO A 107 -11.81 -1.40 -12.45
N ALA A 108 -11.56 -0.82 -11.26
CA ALA A 108 -10.81 0.42 -11.13
C ALA A 108 -9.34 0.27 -11.52
N LEU A 109 -8.74 -0.90 -11.26
CA LEU A 109 -7.28 -1.12 -11.31
C LEU A 109 -6.83 -2.09 -12.40
N ARG A 110 -7.71 -2.98 -12.88
CA ARG A 110 -7.36 -3.95 -13.91
C ARG A 110 -6.88 -3.23 -15.18
N ASN A 111 -5.78 -3.71 -15.76
CA ASN A 111 -5.20 -3.21 -17.02
C ASN A 111 -4.92 -1.69 -17.04
N ARG A 112 -4.61 -1.08 -15.89
CA ARG A 112 -4.24 0.33 -15.80
C ARG A 112 -2.77 0.52 -16.18
N ASN A 113 -2.45 0.35 -17.45
CA ASN A 113 -1.08 0.44 -17.99
C ASN A 113 -0.59 1.88 -18.13
N ILE A 114 -0.74 2.66 -17.05
CA ILE A 114 -0.40 4.08 -16.94
C ILE A 114 0.32 4.31 -15.62
N ILE A 115 1.08 5.40 -15.54
CA ILE A 115 1.70 5.84 -14.28
C ILE A 115 0.58 6.29 -13.33
N LEU A 116 0.62 5.80 -12.10
CA LEU A 116 -0.36 6.11 -11.07
C LEU A 116 -0.02 7.42 -10.36
N THR A 117 -0.51 8.53 -10.90
CA THR A 117 -0.36 9.89 -10.36
C THR A 117 -1.70 10.44 -9.84
N PRO A 118 -1.71 11.49 -8.99
CA PRO A 118 -2.94 11.99 -8.35
C PRO A 118 -4.00 12.53 -9.32
N ASP A 119 -3.60 12.92 -10.53
CA ASP A 119 -4.47 13.36 -11.63
C ASP A 119 -5.19 12.20 -12.34
N VAL A 120 -4.78 10.96 -12.11
CA VAL A 120 -5.44 9.78 -12.71
C VAL A 120 -6.82 9.55 -12.09
N ASN A 121 -7.84 9.54 -12.94
CA ASN A 121 -9.19 9.20 -12.53
C ASN A 121 -9.39 7.67 -12.47
N LEU A 122 -9.18 7.08 -11.29
CA LEU A 122 -9.54 5.70 -11.01
C LEU A 122 -11.02 5.59 -10.66
N VAL A 123 -11.79 4.96 -11.55
CA VAL A 123 -13.25 4.82 -11.40
C VAL A 123 -13.57 3.80 -10.31
N GLY A 124 -13.82 4.29 -9.10
CA GLY A 124 -14.32 3.51 -7.97
C GLY A 124 -14.92 4.39 -6.87
N LYS A 125 -15.51 3.77 -5.86
CA LYS A 125 -16.21 4.48 -4.77
C LYS A 125 -15.53 4.23 -3.41
N PRO A 126 -15.36 5.27 -2.57
CA PRO A 126 -15.46 6.69 -2.92
C PRO A 126 -14.26 7.14 -3.78
N PRO A 127 -14.42 8.08 -4.74
CA PRO A 127 -13.31 8.56 -5.58
C PRO A 127 -12.13 9.10 -4.79
N GLN A 128 -12.41 9.78 -3.67
CA GLN A 128 -11.42 10.37 -2.78
C GLN A 128 -10.42 9.33 -2.24
N LEU A 129 -10.86 8.07 -2.05
CA LEU A 129 -10.00 6.98 -1.58
C LEU A 129 -8.86 6.69 -2.55
N TYR A 130 -9.17 6.63 -3.84
CA TYR A 130 -8.13 6.40 -4.84
C TYR A 130 -7.20 7.60 -4.96
N GLN A 131 -7.72 8.84 -4.89
CA GLN A 131 -6.89 10.04 -4.85
C GLN A 131 -5.94 10.04 -3.64
N GLN A 132 -6.41 9.62 -2.45
CA GLN A 132 -5.55 9.50 -1.27
C GLN A 132 -4.41 8.50 -1.51
N VAL A 133 -4.71 7.31 -2.06
CA VAL A 133 -3.67 6.31 -2.36
C VAL A 133 -2.68 6.82 -3.40
N LEU A 134 -3.15 7.42 -4.49
CA LEU A 134 -2.28 7.98 -5.54
C LEU A 134 -1.37 9.09 -5.02
N GLN A 135 -1.86 9.91 -4.10
CA GLN A 135 -1.06 10.91 -3.41
C GLN A 135 0.00 10.27 -2.51
N LEU A 136 -0.34 9.22 -1.75
CA LEU A 136 0.65 8.47 -0.94
C LEU A 136 1.77 7.87 -1.79
N LEU A 137 1.46 7.30 -2.96
CA LEU A 137 2.49 6.81 -3.90
C LEU A 137 3.38 7.94 -4.40
N THR A 138 2.80 9.12 -4.61
CA THR A 138 3.52 10.33 -5.04
C THR A 138 4.39 10.91 -3.94
N ASP A 139 3.93 10.89 -2.69
CA ASP A 139 4.71 11.33 -1.53
C ASP A 139 5.96 10.45 -1.36
N VAL A 140 5.85 9.13 -1.57
CA VAL A 140 7.02 8.23 -1.59
C VAL A 140 7.92 8.49 -2.80
N HIS A 141 7.36 8.68 -3.99
CA HIS A 141 8.14 8.98 -5.19
C HIS A 141 8.98 10.26 -5.04
N ASN A 142 8.40 11.28 -4.40
CA ASN A 142 9.04 12.57 -4.14
C ASN A 142 9.91 12.58 -2.88
N ASN A 143 10.12 11.43 -2.23
CA ASN A 143 10.89 11.29 -0.98
C ASN A 143 10.37 12.14 0.19
N ARG A 144 9.06 12.46 0.24
CA ARG A 144 8.43 13.09 1.41
C ARG A 144 8.30 12.12 2.59
N VAL A 145 8.23 10.81 2.29
CA VAL A 145 8.23 9.72 3.27
C VAL A 145 8.91 8.51 2.64
N SER A 146 9.64 7.73 3.43
CA SER A 146 10.25 6.50 2.92
C SER A 146 9.20 5.41 2.67
N ALA A 147 9.45 4.54 1.69
CA ALA A 147 8.54 3.41 1.43
C ALA A 147 8.48 2.43 2.61
N ALA A 148 9.57 2.31 3.39
CA ALA A 148 9.64 1.42 4.55
C ALA A 148 8.81 1.96 5.71
N ASP A 149 8.94 3.26 6.03
CA ASP A 149 8.19 3.90 7.10
C ASP A 149 6.71 3.92 6.76
N LEU A 150 6.34 4.26 5.52
CA LEU A 150 4.95 4.25 5.11
C LEU A 150 4.35 2.83 5.08
N LEU A 151 5.15 1.79 4.77
CA LEU A 151 4.71 0.40 4.87
C LEU A 151 4.42 0.01 6.32
N ALA A 152 5.35 0.30 7.23
CA ALA A 152 5.18 0.01 8.65
C ALA A 152 4.00 0.79 9.24
N GLU A 153 3.84 2.06 8.89
CA GLU A 153 2.72 2.90 9.31
C GLU A 153 1.38 2.37 8.76
N THR A 154 1.36 1.87 7.52
CA THR A 154 0.16 1.23 6.94
C THR A 154 -0.23 0.00 7.75
N VAL A 155 0.75 -0.85 8.10
CA VAL A 155 0.52 -2.02 8.96
C VAL A 155 0.04 -1.58 10.35
N ARG A 156 0.63 -0.53 10.94
CA ARG A 156 0.23 0.02 12.25
C ARG A 156 -1.26 0.40 12.27
N PHE A 157 -1.73 1.14 11.27
CA PHE A 157 -3.15 1.48 11.17
C PHE A 157 -4.05 0.25 10.98
N LEU A 158 -3.62 -0.73 10.18
CA LEU A 158 -4.38 -1.97 10.01
C LEU A 158 -4.46 -2.78 11.32
N LEU A 159 -3.42 -2.78 12.14
CA LEU A 159 -3.44 -3.38 13.48
C LEU A 159 -4.40 -2.65 14.41
N ILE A 160 -4.41 -1.31 14.40
CA ILE A 160 -5.36 -0.50 15.18
C ILE A 160 -6.80 -0.83 14.78
N VAL A 161 -7.13 -0.76 13.50
CA VAL A 161 -8.48 -1.05 12.99
C VAL A 161 -8.90 -2.51 13.25
N ARG A 162 -7.95 -3.45 13.26
CA ARG A 162 -8.21 -4.84 13.66
C ARG A 162 -8.55 -4.93 15.15
N ASN A 163 -7.75 -4.30 16.01
CA ASN A 163 -7.88 -4.39 17.45
C ASN A 163 -9.16 -3.69 17.96
N GLU A 164 -9.61 -2.62 17.29
CA GLU A 164 -10.89 -1.96 17.58
C GLU A 164 -12.14 -2.84 17.32
N LYS A 165 -12.00 -3.90 16.52
CA LYS A 165 -13.09 -4.81 16.13
C LYS A 165 -13.11 -6.12 16.93
N ARG A 166 -12.15 -6.30 17.83
CA ARG A 166 -12.07 -7.45 18.74
C ARG A 166 -12.62 -7.05 20.10
#